data_AF-A0A9P5K272-F1
#
_entry.id   AF-A0A9P5K272-F1
#
_cell.length_a   1.000
_cell.length_b   1.000
_cell.length_c   1.000
_cell.angle_alpha   90.00
_cell.angle_beta   90.00
_cell.angle_gamma   90.00
#
_symmetry.space_group_name_H-M   'P 1'
#
loop_
_entity.id
_entity.type
_entity.pdbx_description
1 polymer ?
#
loop_
_entity_poly.entity_id
_entity_poly.type
_entity_poly.pdbx_seq_one_letter_code
_entity_poly.pdbx_strand_id
1 'polypeptide(L)'
;MAFESLCDDHPLFFADHFLRVLQDDAPPSLDFFRLLSSPARGDKPIWGVYALILEKNGCPAMLYIGSGTEAIMSVYTRLKSYDKVDGANIPQLVRQAIKDSYAITHRGLLCWHELPSAAHVPRA
;
A
#
# COMPACT_ATOMS: atom_id res chain seq x y z
N MET A 1 19.61 -12.96 -16.35
CA MET A 1 18.49 -13.87 -16.71
C MET A 1 17.26 -13.03 -17.06
N ALA A 2 16.22 -13.60 -17.70
CA ALA A 2 15.04 -12.83 -18.13
C ALA A 2 14.31 -12.10 -16.98
N PHE A 3 14.31 -12.69 -15.78
CA PHE A 3 13.76 -12.05 -14.57
C PHE A 3 14.55 -10.83 -14.12
N GLU A 4 15.89 -10.91 -14.07
CA GLU A 4 16.74 -9.79 -13.66
C GLU A 4 16.61 -8.61 -14.63
N SER A 5 16.60 -8.88 -15.95
CA SER A 5 16.36 -7.86 -16.97
C SER A 5 15.00 -7.17 -16.78
N LEU A 6 13.96 -7.94 -16.45
CA LEU A 6 12.63 -7.38 -16.17
C LEU A 6 12.65 -6.50 -14.93
N CYS A 7 13.38 -6.88 -13.87
CA CYS A 7 13.54 -6.06 -12.67
C CYS A 7 14.32 -4.78 -12.96
N ASP A 8 15.34 -4.83 -13.82
CA ASP A 8 16.13 -3.66 -14.21
C ASP A 8 15.31 -2.66 -15.04
N ASP A 9 14.43 -3.15 -15.93
CA ASP A 9 13.53 -2.34 -16.76
C ASP A 9 12.35 -1.74 -15.97
N HIS A 10 12.12 -2.22 -14.75
CA HIS A 10 10.97 -1.90 -13.92
C HIS A 10 11.38 -1.54 -12.48
N PRO A 11 12.13 -0.43 -12.29
CA PRO A 11 12.71 -0.08 -11.00
C PRO A 11 11.64 0.30 -9.97
N LEU A 12 11.83 -0.14 -8.74
CA LEU A 12 10.96 0.25 -7.63
C LEU A 12 11.17 1.72 -7.25
N PHE A 13 10.06 2.43 -7.08
CA PHE A 13 10.00 3.71 -6.39
C PHE A 13 9.67 3.48 -4.92
N PHE A 14 10.20 4.34 -4.06
CA PHE A 14 10.03 4.27 -2.62
C PHE A 14 9.53 5.61 -2.10
N ALA A 15 8.73 5.57 -1.03
CA ALA A 15 8.36 6.77 -0.32
C ALA A 15 9.60 7.46 0.25
N ASP A 16 9.52 8.78 0.42
CA ASP A 16 10.62 9.57 0.96
C ASP A 16 11.12 8.97 2.27
N HIS A 17 12.45 8.84 2.36
CA HIS A 17 13.16 8.27 3.52
C HIS A 17 12.88 6.78 3.83
N PHE A 18 12.01 6.09 3.09
CA PHE A 18 11.64 4.70 3.41
C PHE A 18 12.83 3.72 3.33
N LEU A 19 13.69 3.84 2.33
CA LEU A 19 14.89 3.00 2.23
C LEU A 19 15.83 3.17 3.43
N ARG A 20 15.98 4.40 3.92
CA ARG A 20 16.76 4.68 5.13
C ARG A 20 16.11 4.04 6.36
N VAL A 21 14.79 4.14 6.48
CA VAL A 21 14.02 3.52 7.57
C VAL A 21 14.18 1.99 7.58
N LEU A 22 14.21 1.34 6.42
CA LEU A 22 14.43 -0.11 6.32
C LEU A 22 15.83 -0.55 6.75
N GLN A 23 16.80 0.37 6.76
CA GLN A 23 18.19 0.12 7.14
C GLN A 23 18.48 0.55 8.58
N ASP A 24 17.51 1.12 9.28
CA ASP A 24 17.66 1.54 10.67
C ASP A 24 17.54 0.33 11.61
N ASP A 25 18.30 0.37 12.71
CA ASP A 25 18.26 -0.67 13.75
C ASP A 25 16.96 -0.61 14.58
N ALA A 26 16.31 0.57 14.60
CA ALA A 26 15.04 0.78 15.28
C ALA A 26 13.85 0.71 14.30
N PRO A 27 12.71 0.12 14.71
CA PRO A 27 11.51 0.14 13.89
C PRO A 27 10.98 1.59 13.73
N PRO A 28 10.37 1.92 12.58
CA PRO A 28 9.79 3.25 12.37
C PRO A 28 8.67 3.55 13.37
N SER A 29 8.60 4.82 13.80
CA SER A 29 7.46 5.31 14.55
C SER A 29 6.22 5.42 13.67
N LEU A 30 5.04 5.51 14.29
CA LEU A 30 3.78 5.78 13.58
C LEU A 30 3.81 7.10 12.80
N ASP A 31 4.61 8.09 13.23
CA ASP A 31 4.68 9.39 12.57
C ASP A 31 5.28 9.29 11.17
N PHE A 32 6.25 8.39 10.95
CA PHE A 32 6.75 8.10 9.61
C PHE A 32 5.60 7.71 8.67
N PHE A 33 4.72 6.82 9.13
CA PHE A 33 3.59 6.35 8.32
C PHE A 33 2.55 7.43 8.05
N ARG A 34 2.47 8.49 8.88
CA ARG A 34 1.58 9.65 8.66
C ARG A 34 2.11 10.63 7.60
N LEU A 35 3.40 10.55 7.28
CA LEU A 35 4.03 11.35 6.22
C LEU A 35 3.84 10.75 4.83
N LEU A 36 3.35 9.51 4.74
CA LEU A 36 3.20 8.81 3.48
C LEU A 36 2.10 9.45 2.63
N SER A 37 2.36 9.55 1.32
CA SER A 37 1.36 10.06 0.39
C SER A 37 0.45 8.95 -0.10
N SER A 38 -0.85 9.22 -0.13
CA SER A 38 -1.81 8.41 -0.88
C SER A 38 -1.52 8.53 -2.38
N PRO A 39 -1.62 7.44 -3.16
CA PRO A 39 -1.46 7.52 -4.60
C PRO A 39 -2.59 8.35 -5.20
N ALA A 40 -2.24 9.29 -6.07
CA ALA A 40 -3.20 9.95 -6.94
C ALA A 40 -3.73 8.96 -7.99
N ARG A 41 -4.91 9.25 -8.55
CA ARG A 41 -5.36 8.57 -9.76
C ARG A 41 -4.44 9.01 -10.91
N GLY A 42 -3.56 8.14 -11.36
CA GLY A 42 -2.70 8.37 -12.53
C GLY A 42 -3.26 7.73 -13.80
N ASP A 43 -2.64 8.05 -14.93
CA ASP A 43 -2.99 7.48 -16.25
C ASP A 43 -2.48 6.06 -16.43
N LYS A 44 -1.44 5.67 -15.66
CA LYS A 44 -0.87 4.32 -15.68
C LYS A 44 -1.17 3.59 -14.38
N PRO A 45 -1.55 2.30 -14.45
CA PRO A 45 -1.78 1.53 -13.24
C PRO A 45 -0.44 1.15 -12.59
N ILE A 46 -0.36 1.26 -11.27
CA ILE A 46 0.82 0.90 -10.48
C ILE A 46 0.58 -0.33 -9.57
N TRP A 47 1.57 -1.20 -9.48
CA TRP A 47 1.65 -2.10 -8.33
C TRP A 47 2.19 -1.32 -7.14
N GLY A 48 1.73 -1.60 -5.92
CA GLY A 48 2.34 -0.98 -4.76
C GLY A 48 2.03 -1.65 -3.42
N VAL A 49 2.94 -1.43 -2.48
CA VAL A 49 2.79 -1.72 -1.05
C VAL A 49 2.35 -0.44 -0.34
N TYR A 50 1.32 -0.55 0.49
CA TYR A 50 0.73 0.56 1.22
C TYR A 50 0.61 0.27 2.71
N ALA A 51 0.51 1.34 3.49
CA ALA A 51 0.20 1.31 4.91
C ALA A 51 -1.17 1.96 5.16
N LEU A 52 -1.89 1.46 6.17
CA LEU A 52 -3.06 2.09 6.77
C LEU A 52 -2.79 2.30 8.26
N ILE A 53 -3.14 3.49 8.75
CA ILE A 53 -3.21 3.75 10.19
C ILE A 53 -4.68 3.72 10.59
N LEU A 54 -4.97 2.95 11.63
CA LEU A 54 -6.29 2.88 12.26
C LEU A 54 -6.21 3.40 13.69
N GLU A 55 -7.10 4.33 14.03
CA GLU A 55 -7.10 4.98 15.33
C GLU A 55 -8.47 4.92 15.99
N LYS A 56 -8.45 4.88 17.32
CA LYS A 56 -9.62 4.91 18.19
C LYS A 56 -9.24 5.67 19.45
N ASN A 57 -10.09 6.61 19.87
CA ASN A 57 -9.83 7.45 21.05
C ASN A 57 -9.59 6.58 22.30
N GLY A 58 -8.48 6.86 22.99
CA GLY A 58 -8.10 6.13 24.20
C GLY A 58 -7.53 4.72 23.95
N CYS A 59 -7.28 4.33 22.70
CA CYS A 59 -6.68 3.04 22.36
C CYS A 59 -5.38 3.23 21.54
N PRO A 60 -4.42 2.27 21.63
CA PRO A 60 -3.28 2.27 20.73
C PRO A 60 -3.71 2.20 19.27
N ALA A 61 -3.05 2.98 18.41
CA ALA A 61 -3.25 2.92 16.97
C ALA A 61 -2.77 1.57 16.41
N MET A 62 -3.41 1.14 15.33
CA MET A 62 -3.04 -0.08 14.60
C MET A 62 -2.44 0.27 13.24
N LEU A 63 -1.43 -0.49 12.85
CA LEU A 63 -0.81 -0.40 11.53
C LEU A 63 -1.19 -1.64 10.72
N TYR A 64 -1.64 -1.43 9.49
CA TYR A 64 -1.87 -2.51 8.53
C TYR A 64 -1.03 -2.26 7.27
N ILE A 65 -0.28 -3.27 6.85
CA ILE A 65 0.47 -3.26 5.59
C ILE A 65 -0.21 -4.18 4.59
N GLY A 66 -0.39 -3.70 3.36
CA GLY A 66 -0.95 -4.50 2.28
C GLY A 66 -0.33 -4.17 0.94
N SER A 67 -0.70 -4.92 -0.08
CA SER A 67 -0.32 -4.67 -1.46
C SER A 67 -1.54 -4.60 -2.37
N GLY A 68 -1.40 -3.89 -3.49
CA GLY A 68 -2.39 -3.81 -4.56
C GLY A 68 -1.75 -4.18 -5.89
N THR A 69 -2.32 -5.18 -6.55
CA THR A 69 -1.79 -5.80 -7.78
C THR A 69 -2.82 -5.79 -8.93
N GLU A 70 -3.92 -5.06 -8.78
CA GLU A 70 -5.01 -5.08 -9.75
C GLU A 70 -4.60 -4.39 -11.06
N ALA A 71 -4.89 -5.03 -12.19
CA ALA A 71 -4.30 -4.68 -13.48
C ALA A 71 -4.83 -3.38 -14.10
N ILE A 72 -6.07 -2.97 -13.77
CA ILE A 72 -6.76 -1.86 -14.44
C ILE A 72 -6.60 -0.56 -13.66
N MET A 73 -6.92 -0.58 -12.38
CA MET A 73 -6.98 0.58 -11.49
C MET A 73 -6.06 0.44 -10.29
N SER A 74 -5.15 -0.53 -10.29
CA SER A 74 -3.93 -0.51 -9.47
C SER A 74 -4.16 -0.58 -7.96
N VAL A 75 -3.11 -0.30 -7.18
CA VAL A 75 -3.21 -0.04 -5.74
C VAL A 75 -4.22 1.06 -5.37
N TYR A 76 -4.52 2.00 -6.29
CA TYR A 76 -5.54 3.03 -6.07
C TYR A 76 -6.93 2.44 -5.78
N THR A 77 -7.41 1.49 -6.60
CA THR A 77 -8.71 0.82 -6.35
C THR A 77 -8.69 0.01 -5.07
N ARG A 78 -7.55 -0.59 -4.73
CA ARG A 78 -7.40 -1.29 -3.46
C ARG A 78 -7.61 -0.32 -2.29
N LEU A 79 -6.98 0.85 -2.33
CA LEU A 79 -7.17 1.88 -1.30
C LEU A 79 -8.59 2.46 -1.27
N LYS A 80 -9.25 2.60 -2.43
CA LYS A 80 -10.66 3.00 -2.52
C LYS A 80 -11.64 1.99 -1.92
N SER A 81 -11.27 0.71 -1.87
CA SER A 81 -12.13 -0.32 -1.26
C SER A 81 -12.34 -0.10 0.24
N TYR A 82 -11.45 0.64 0.91
CA TYR A 82 -11.59 1.01 2.32
C TYR A 82 -12.53 2.20 2.56
N ASP A 83 -12.95 2.93 1.51
CA ASP A 83 -13.94 4.00 1.63
C ASP A 83 -15.39 3.43 1.74
N LYS A 84 -15.59 2.12 1.52
CA LYS A 84 -16.91 1.49 1.49
C LYS A 84 -17.44 1.18 2.89
N VAL A 85 -18.69 1.54 3.14
CA VAL A 85 -19.37 1.43 4.44
C VAL A 85 -19.51 0.00 4.96
N ASP A 86 -19.63 -0.99 4.06
CA ASP A 86 -19.85 -2.40 4.44
C ASP A 86 -18.55 -3.20 4.69
N GLY A 87 -17.39 -2.66 4.31
CA GLY A 87 -16.10 -3.34 4.41
C GLY A 87 -16.06 -4.70 3.69
N ALA A 88 -16.95 -4.98 2.72
CA ALA A 88 -17.10 -6.32 2.18
C ALA A 88 -15.84 -6.83 1.45
N ASN A 89 -15.05 -5.92 0.87
CA ASN A 89 -13.86 -6.22 0.06
C ASN A 89 -12.54 -5.81 0.73
N ILE A 90 -12.49 -5.74 2.06
CA ILE A 90 -11.25 -5.44 2.81
C ILE A 90 -10.81 -6.65 3.67
N PRO A 91 -9.53 -6.71 4.07
CA PRO A 91 -8.99 -7.79 4.91
C PRO A 91 -9.80 -7.96 6.20
N GLN A 92 -9.93 -9.22 6.65
CA GLN A 92 -10.75 -9.57 7.82
C GLN A 92 -10.34 -8.80 9.08
N LEU A 93 -9.04 -8.63 9.33
CA LEU A 93 -8.55 -7.91 10.51
C LEU A 93 -8.81 -6.41 10.46
N VAL A 94 -8.74 -5.80 9.28
CA VAL A 94 -9.12 -4.39 9.09
C VAL A 94 -10.62 -4.21 9.31
N ARG A 95 -11.43 -5.14 8.77
CA ARG A 95 -12.88 -5.15 8.99
C ARG A 95 -13.23 -5.30 10.46
N GLN A 96 -12.53 -6.17 11.18
CA GLN A 96 -12.73 -6.37 12.62
C GLN A 96 -12.39 -5.09 13.39
N ALA A 97 -11.26 -4.44 13.11
CA ALA A 97 -10.90 -3.17 13.74
C ALA A 97 -11.98 -2.09 13.52
N ILE A 98 -12.53 -1.98 12.31
CA ILE A 98 -13.63 -1.05 12.01
C ILE A 98 -14.88 -1.39 12.82
N LYS A 99 -15.25 -2.68 12.92
CA LYS A 99 -16.36 -3.13 13.79
C LYS A 99 -16.11 -2.77 15.26
N ASP A 100 -14.86 -2.81 15.70
CA ASP A 100 -14.43 -2.43 17.05
C ASP A 100 -14.26 -0.91 17.21
N SER A 101 -14.84 -0.11 16.30
CA SER A 101 -14.87 1.36 16.31
C SER A 101 -13.52 2.04 16.07
N TYR A 102 -12.57 1.38 15.42
CA TYR A 102 -11.41 2.05 14.84
C TYR A 102 -11.78 2.72 13.51
N ALA A 103 -11.25 3.91 13.28
CA ALA A 103 -11.33 4.61 12.01
C ALA A 103 -10.00 4.51 11.26
N ILE A 104 -10.03 4.33 9.94
CA ILE A 104 -8.84 4.49 9.10
C ILE A 104 -8.57 6.00 9.00
N THR A 105 -7.54 6.50 9.66
CA THR A 105 -7.22 7.93 9.72
C THR A 105 -6.15 8.35 8.72
N HIS A 106 -5.33 7.41 8.25
CA HIS A 106 -4.31 7.69 7.25
C HIS A 106 -4.05 6.48 6.35
N ARG A 107 -3.61 6.76 5.12
CA ARG A 107 -3.14 5.75 4.15
C ARG A 107 -2.08 6.35 3.23
N GLY A 108 -1.08 5.54 2.88
CA GLY A 108 -0.04 5.98 1.95
C GLY A 108 0.80 4.83 1.41
N LEU A 109 1.54 5.11 0.34
CA LEU A 109 2.44 4.14 -0.30
C LEU A 109 3.78 4.06 0.42
N LEU A 110 4.37 2.86 0.43
CA LEU A 110 5.71 2.57 0.92
C LEU A 110 6.67 2.35 -0.26
N CYS A 111 6.28 1.50 -1.20
CA CYS A 111 6.99 1.29 -2.46
C CYS A 111 6.02 0.92 -3.58
N TRP A 112 6.37 1.25 -4.82
CA TRP A 112 5.51 1.02 -5.98
C TRP A 112 6.32 0.99 -7.28
N HIS A 113 5.70 0.51 -8.34
CA HIS A 113 6.22 0.59 -9.70
C HIS A 113 5.05 0.54 -10.70
N GLU A 114 5.24 1.06 -11.92
CA GLU A 114 4.24 0.97 -12.99
C GLU A 114 3.97 -0.50 -13.35
N LEU A 115 2.75 -0.92 -13.60
CA LEU A 115 2.55 -2.30 -14.01
C LEU A 115 3.22 -2.54 -15.38
N PRO A 116 4.01 -3.61 -15.54
CA PRO A 116 4.56 -3.98 -16.84
C PRO A 116 3.46 -4.15 -17.87
N SER A 117 3.79 -3.89 -19.14
CA SER A 117 2.82 -4.10 -20.22
C SER A 117 2.34 -5.55 -20.27
N ALA A 118 1.16 -5.78 -20.85
CA ALA A 118 0.61 -7.13 -21.02
C ALA A 118 1.54 -8.09 -21.80
N ALA A 119 2.50 -7.57 -22.58
CA ALA A 119 3.48 -8.37 -23.28
C ALA A 119 4.48 -9.09 -22.33
N HIS A 120 4.61 -8.62 -21.09
CA HIS A 120 5.50 -9.18 -20.07
C HIS A 120 4.78 -10.14 -19.10
N VAL A 121 3.52 -10.49 -19.37
CA VAL A 121 2.79 -11.47 -18.56
C VAL A 121 3.46 -12.84 -18.72
N PRO A 122 3.82 -13.54 -17.62
CA PRO A 122 4.37 -14.90 -17.70
C PRO A 122 3.41 -15.83 -18.46
N ARG A 123 3.95 -16.59 -19.42
CA ARG A 123 3.18 -17.63 -20.09
C ARG A 123 2.96 -18.78 -19.12
N ALA A 124 1.72 -19.26 -19.03
CA ALA A 124 1.34 -20.45 -18.27
C ALA A 124 1.88 -21.74 -18.92
#